data_AF-A0A8I1K9S8-F1
#
_entry.id   AF-A0A8I1K9S8-F1
#
_cell.length_a   1.000
_cell.length_b   1.000
_cell.length_c   1.000
_cell.angle_alpha   90.00
_cell.angle_beta   90.00
_cell.angle_gamma   90.00
#
_symmetry.space_group_name_H-M   'P 1'
#
loop_
_entity.id
_entity.type
_entity.pdbx_description
1 polymer ?
#
loop_
_entity_poly.entity_id
_entity_poly.type
_entity_poly.pdbx_seq_one_letter_code
_entity_poly.pdbx_strand_id
1 'polypeptide(L)'
;MKRNKDLIIELLGLWINAREIRQLTANDLFTLTNRNALGPYRLDEIQHHIRLMNDIGLIEYSYTTAGDIVKRVTWAGYDYYEAALTM
;
A
#
# COMPACT_ATOMS: atom_id res chain seq x y z
N MET A 1 -17.34 4.81 -3.41
CA MET A 1 -16.12 5.29 -4.09
C MET A 1 -15.13 6.01 -3.17
N LYS A 2 -15.56 6.85 -2.21
CA LYS A 2 -14.65 7.60 -1.30
C LYS A 2 -13.70 6.68 -0.49
N ARG A 3 -14.25 5.62 0.11
CA ARG A 3 -13.54 4.63 0.94
C ARG A 3 -12.37 3.90 0.24
N ASN A 4 -12.42 3.69 -1.07
CA ASN A 4 -11.33 3.02 -1.80
C ASN A 4 -10.16 3.97 -2.07
N LYS A 5 -10.45 5.26 -2.32
CA LYS A 5 -9.44 6.30 -2.48
C LYS A 5 -8.68 6.50 -1.18
N ASP A 6 -9.41 6.58 -0.06
CA ASP A 6 -8.84 6.79 1.28
C ASP A 6 -7.86 5.66 1.66
N LEU A 7 -8.23 4.40 1.41
CA LEU A 7 -7.36 3.24 1.64
C LEU A 7 -6.07 3.28 0.82
N ILE A 8 -6.13 3.65 -0.46
CA ILE A 8 -4.92 3.76 -1.31
C ILE A 8 -3.98 4.83 -0.76
N ILE A 9 -4.53 5.97 -0.31
CA ILE A 9 -3.74 7.06 0.26
C ILE A 9 -3.07 6.63 1.57
N GLU A 10 -3.80 5.94 2.45
CA GLU A 10 -3.25 5.41 3.70
C GLU A 10 -2.11 4.41 3.44
N LEU A 11 -2.28 3.49 2.48
CA LEU A 11 -1.25 2.52 2.11
C LEU A 11 0.00 3.19 1.52
N LEU A 12 -0.17 4.15 0.61
CA LEU A 12 0.94 4.93 0.04
C LEU A 12 1.68 5.71 1.13
N GLY A 13 0.94 6.38 2.02
CA GLY A 13 1.52 7.13 3.13
C GLY A 13 2.36 6.25 4.06
N LEU A 14 1.87 5.05 4.40
CA LEU A 14 2.64 4.11 5.22
C LEU A 14 3.95 3.70 4.54
N TRP A 15 3.93 3.40 3.24
CA TRP A 15 5.11 2.94 2.51
C TRP A 15 6.10 4.06 2.20
N ILE A 16 5.62 5.27 1.90
CA ILE A 16 6.47 6.44 1.69
C ILE A 16 7.20 6.84 2.98
N ASN A 17 6.49 6.81 4.12
CA ASN A 17 7.07 7.17 5.42
C ASN A 17 7.92 6.06 6.05
N ALA A 18 7.71 4.81 5.63
CA ALA A 18 8.62 3.72 5.95
C ALA A 18 9.95 3.93 5.22
N ARG A 19 10.89 4.64 5.87
CA ARG A 19 12.26 4.91 5.38
C ARG A 19 13.05 3.68 4.93
N GLU A 20 12.57 2.50 5.30
CA GLU A 20 13.03 1.22 4.81
C GLU A 20 11.83 0.40 4.36
N ILE A 21 11.48 0.45 3.07
CA ILE A 21 10.69 -0.63 2.46
C ILE A 21 11.64 -1.84 2.31
N ARG A 22 12.09 -2.39 3.44
CA ARG A 22 12.74 -3.69 3.48
C ARG A 22 11.62 -4.69 3.20
N GLN A 23 11.62 -5.24 1.99
CA GLN A 23 10.83 -6.40 1.54
C GLN A 23 9.69 -6.77 2.50
N LEU A 24 8.59 -6.01 2.48
CA LEU A 24 7.47 -6.27 3.39
C LEU A 24 6.69 -7.46 2.84
N THR A 25 6.63 -8.53 3.62
CA THR A 25 5.77 -9.68 3.31
C THR A 25 4.29 -9.31 3.45
N ALA A 26 3.38 -10.09 2.89
CA ALA A 26 1.95 -10.00 3.21
C ALA A 26 1.66 -10.01 4.72
N ASN A 27 2.48 -10.73 5.50
CA ASN A 27 2.39 -10.77 6.95
C ASN A 27 2.91 -9.50 7.63
N ASP A 28 3.97 -8.88 7.10
CA ASP A 28 4.46 -7.59 7.59
C ASP A 28 3.46 -6.48 7.28
N LEU A 29 2.80 -6.56 6.11
CA LEU A 29 1.67 -5.70 5.75
C LEU A 29 0.51 -5.90 6.73
N PHE A 30 0.17 -7.15 7.09
CA PHE A 30 -0.83 -7.44 8.12
C PHE A 30 -0.41 -6.93 9.51
N THR A 31 0.88 -6.94 9.83
CA THR A 31 1.40 -6.50 11.13
C THR A 31 1.48 -4.96 11.23
N LEU A 32 1.84 -4.29 10.14
CA LEU A 32 1.79 -2.83 10.01
C LEU A 32 0.35 -2.33 10.04
N THR A 33 -0.58 -3.05 9.41
CA THR A 33 -2.02 -2.73 9.40
C THR A 33 -2.70 -2.94 10.76
N ASN A 34 -2.22 -3.87 11.59
CA ASN A 34 -2.75 -4.09 12.96
C ASN A 34 -2.31 -3.03 13.99
N ARG A 35 -1.52 -2.01 13.59
CA ARG A 35 -1.22 -0.83 14.42
C ARG A 35 -2.04 0.38 13.94
N ASN A 36 -3.28 0.46 14.40
CA ASN A 36 -4.15 1.65 14.45
C ASN A 36 -4.56 2.38 13.14
N ALA A 37 -3.84 2.28 12.02
CA ALA A 37 -4.15 3.04 10.80
C ALA A 37 -5.20 2.37 9.90
N LEU A 38 -5.10 1.05 9.72
CA LEU A 38 -5.91 0.29 8.74
C LEU A 38 -6.95 -0.64 9.40
N GLY A 39 -7.16 -0.50 10.71
CA GLY A 39 -8.10 -1.28 11.52
C GLY A 39 -9.55 -1.39 11.01
N PRO A 40 -10.12 -0.41 10.28
CA PRO A 40 -11.47 -0.57 9.71
C PRO A 40 -11.52 -1.39 8.41
N TYR A 41 -10.38 -1.78 7.82
CA TYR A 41 -10.32 -2.53 6.56
C TYR A 41 -10.07 -4.01 6.78
N ARG A 42 -10.75 -4.85 6.00
CA ARG A 42 -10.52 -6.29 6.03
C ARG A 42 -9.26 -6.63 5.23
N LEU A 43 -8.58 -7.73 5.60
CA LEU A 43 -7.34 -8.15 4.95
C LEU A 43 -7.51 -8.39 3.44
N ASP A 44 -8.63 -8.96 3.03
CA ASP A 44 -8.98 -9.18 1.62
C ASP A 44 -9.15 -7.86 0.84
N GLU A 45 -9.75 -6.84 1.47
CA GLU A 45 -9.87 -5.49 0.90
C GLU A 45 -8.48 -4.86 0.70
N ILE A 46 -7.59 -4.97 1.69
CA ILE A 46 -6.22 -4.45 1.62
C ILE A 46 -5.46 -5.16 0.48
N GLN A 47 -5.49 -6.49 0.44
CA GLN A 47 -4.83 -7.27 -0.62
C GLN A 47 -5.37 -6.92 -2.01
N HIS A 48 -6.68 -6.69 -2.14
CA HIS A 48 -7.28 -6.27 -3.40
C HIS A 48 -6.76 -4.90 -3.86
N HIS A 49 -6.67 -3.92 -2.96
CA HIS A 49 -6.18 -2.58 -3.31
C HIS A 49 -4.68 -2.57 -3.63
N ILE A 50 -3.88 -3.39 -2.97
CA ILE A 50 -2.47 -3.56 -3.31
C ILE A 50 -2.31 -4.09 -4.74
N ARG A 51 -3.10 -5.09 -5.13
CA ARG A 51 -3.14 -5.59 -6.52
C ARG A 51 -3.53 -4.48 -7.49
N LEU A 52 -4.61 -3.76 -7.19
CA LEU A 52 -5.06 -2.64 -8.02
C LEU A 52 -3.97 -1.57 -8.19
N MET A 53 -3.29 -1.19 -7.11
CA MET A 53 -2.20 -0.21 -7.12
C MET A 53 -1.02 -0.68 -7.97
N ASN A 54 -0.72 -1.97 -7.98
CA ASN A 54 0.29 -2.55 -8.86
C ASN A 54 -0.17 -2.56 -10.33
N ASP A 55 -1.42 -2.96 -10.59
CA ASP A 55 -2.00 -3.03 -11.95
C ASP A 55 -2.03 -1.65 -12.63
N ILE A 56 -2.25 -0.59 -11.86
CA ILE A 56 -2.23 0.80 -12.35
C ILE A 56 -0.87 1.49 -12.17
N GLY A 57 0.15 0.78 -11.68
CA GLY A 57 1.54 1.23 -11.63
C GLY A 57 1.91 2.24 -10.53
N LEU A 58 1.12 2.38 -9.45
CA LEU A 58 1.47 3.23 -8.30
C LEU A 58 2.57 2.59 -7.43
N ILE A 59 2.67 1.27 -7.47
CA ILE A 59 3.71 0.52 -6.76
C ILE A 59 4.28 -0.56 -7.68
N GLU A 60 5.49 -1.00 -7.35
CA GLU A 60 6.04 -2.23 -7.91
C GLU A 60 6.04 -3.30 -6.83
N TYR A 61 5.38 -4.40 -7.16
CA TYR A 61 5.14 -5.51 -6.26
C TYR A 61 5.42 -6.84 -6.98
N SER A 62 5.94 -7.82 -6.24
CA SER A 62 6.21 -9.16 -6.76
C SER A 62 5.73 -10.24 -5.83
N TYR A 63 5.11 -11.27 -6.40
CA TYR A 63 4.84 -12.53 -5.73
C TYR A 63 6.11 -13.37 -5.63
N THR A 64 6.42 -13.86 -4.43
CA THR A 64 7.42 -14.91 -4.23
C THR A 64 6.78 -16.12 -3.56
N THR A 65 7.44 -17.28 -3.63
CA THR A 65 7.04 -18.49 -2.88
C THR A 65 7.10 -18.29 -1.38
N ALA A 66 7.87 -17.31 -0.89
CA ALA A 66 7.92 -16.90 0.51
C ALA A 66 6.85 -15.86 0.88
N GLY A 67 6.02 -15.46 -0.08
CA GLY A 67 4.98 -14.46 0.07
C GLY A 67 5.20 -13.21 -0.78
N ASP A 68 4.26 -12.31 -0.64
CA ASP A 68 4.14 -11.07 -1.40
C ASP A 68 5.17 -10.04 -0.98
N ILE A 69 5.91 -9.41 -1.91
CA ILE A 69 6.92 -8.40 -1.61
C ILE A 69 6.59 -7.10 -2.35
N VAL A 70 6.33 -6.03 -1.61
CA VAL A 70 6.34 -4.66 -2.18
C VAL A 70 7.80 -4.21 -2.33
N LYS A 71 8.21 -3.86 -3.55
CA LYS A 71 9.60 -3.46 -3.85
C LYS A 71 9.83 -1.97 -3.68
N ARG A 72 8.90 -1.15 -4.19
CA ARG A 72 8.96 0.32 -4.09
C ARG A 72 7.60 0.95 -4.42
N VAL A 73 7.41 2.17 -3.93
CA VAL A 73 6.43 3.10 -4.47
C VAL A 73 7.03 3.74 -5.72
N THR A 74 6.28 3.79 -6.83
CA THR A 74 6.75 4.43 -8.07
C THR A 74 6.59 5.94 -7.97
N TRP A 75 7.22 6.69 -8.87
CA TRP A 75 6.99 8.14 -8.96
C TRP A 75 5.52 8.50 -9.18
N ALA A 76 4.79 7.70 -9.96
CA ALA A 76 3.34 7.88 -10.14
C ALA A 76 2.57 7.68 -8.82
N GLY A 77 3.02 6.75 -7.97
CA GLY A 77 2.48 6.58 -6.61
C GLY A 77 2.74 7.79 -5.72
N TYR A 78 3.94 8.37 -5.77
CA TYR A 78 4.27 9.60 -5.05
C TYR A 78 3.41 10.78 -5.52
N ASP A 79 3.32 11.01 -6.83
CA ASP A 79 2.51 12.10 -7.40
C ASP A 79 1.03 11.95 -7.04
N TYR A 80 0.51 10.71 -7.09
CA TYR A 80 -0.86 10.41 -6.67
C TYR A 80 -1.09 10.74 -5.19
N TYR A 81 -0.14 10.39 -4.31
CA TYR A 81 -0.22 10.66 -2.89
C TYR A 81 -0.20 12.16 -2.60
N GLU A 82 0.76 12.90 -3.17
CA GLU A 82 0.88 14.36 -3.01
C GLU A 82 -0.36 15.11 -3.53
N ALA A 83 -0.86 14.70 -4.70
CA ALA A 83 -2.09 15.27 -5.25
C ALA A 83 -3.30 15.02 -4.34
N ALA A 84 -3.36 13.87 -3.66
CA ALA A 84 -4.45 13.55 -2.76
C ALA A 84 -4.41 14.35 -1.44
N LEU A 85 -3.23 14.81 -1.00
CA LEU A 85 -3.07 15.63 0.21
C LEU A 85 -3.37 17.12 -0.02
N THR A 86 -3.34 17.58 -1.27
CA THR A 86 -3.49 18.99 -1.64
C THR A 86 -4.90 19.37 -2.11
N MET A 87 -5.83 18.41 -2.16
CA MET A 87 -7.24 18.59 -2.52
C MET A 87 -8.16 18.58 -1.29
#